data_AF-A0A7M2AD21-F1
#
_entry.id   AF-A0A7M2AD21-F1
#
_cell.length_a   1.000
_cell.length_b   1.000
_cell.length_c   1.000
_cell.angle_alpha   90.00
_cell.angle_beta   90.00
_cell.angle_gamma   90.00
#
_symmetry.space_group_name_H-M   'P 1'
#
loop_
_entity.id
_entity.type
_entity.pdbx_description
1 polymer ?
#
loop_
_entity_poly.entity_id
_entity_poly.type
_entity_poly.pdbx_seq_one_letter_code
_entity_poly.pdbx_strand_id
1 'polypeptide(L)'
;MLQLFMTWLILILVLVFLWEGVKKTGYGGAKSNFRRWGGWFIGIFVLGTAPLGYALYTELKGGYIGANIGFGLALLFVWAYCALLLCVGLFLWGRYAFKQYRKK
;
A
#
# COMPACT_ATOMS: atom_id res chain seq x y z
N MET A 1 16.20 -2.15 11.42
CA MET A 1 15.19 -1.54 12.33
C MET A 1 14.55 -0.26 11.75
N LEU A 2 15.22 0.91 11.73
CA LEU A 2 14.60 2.19 11.30
C LEU A 2 14.04 2.15 9.86
N GLN A 3 14.76 1.49 8.95
CA GLN A 3 14.30 1.30 7.57
C GLN A 3 12.98 0.52 7.48
N LEU A 4 12.75 -0.48 8.35
CA LEU A 4 11.49 -1.24 8.38
C LEU A 4 10.32 -0.33 8.79
N PHE A 5 10.52 0.49 9.82
CA PHE A 5 9.51 1.45 10.26
C PHE A 5 9.20 2.50 9.19
N MET A 6 10.22 3.03 8.52
CA MET A 6 10.03 3.96 7.40
C MET A 6 9.24 3.29 6.26
N THR A 7 9.52 2.02 5.97
CA THR A 7 8.81 1.30 4.91
C THR A 7 7.35 1.03 5.27
N TRP A 8 7.04 0.73 6.54
CA TRP A 8 5.66 0.69 7.05
C TRP A 8 4.96 2.04 6.90
N LEU A 9 5.64 3.13 7.23
CA LEU A 9 5.08 4.47 7.12
C LEU A 9 4.74 4.81 5.66
N ILE A 10 5.65 4.50 4.72
CA ILE A 10 5.42 4.67 3.28
C ILE A 10 4.21 3.84 2.83
N LEU A 11 4.13 2.57 3.21
CA LEU A 11 3.01 1.69 2.86
C LEU A 11 1.66 2.29 3.34
N ILE A 12 1.60 2.75 4.59
CA ILE A 12 0.40 3.38 5.16
C ILE A 12 0.03 4.64 4.37
N LEU A 13 1.00 5.50 4.04
CA LEU A 13 0.75 6.72 3.25
C LEU A 13 0.19 6.39 1.85
N VAL A 14 0.74 5.38 1.18
CA VAL A 14 0.25 4.92 -0.14
C VAL A 14 -1.20 4.42 -0.04
N LEU A 15 -1.53 3.68 1.02
CA LEU A 15 -2.89 3.18 1.24
C LEU A 15 -3.88 4.31 1.53
N VAL A 16 -3.48 5.31 2.32
CA VAL A 16 -4.30 6.50 2.56
C VAL A 16 -4.54 7.27 1.26
N PHE A 17 -3.49 7.46 0.44
CA PHE A 17 -3.61 8.11 -0.87
C PHE A 17 -4.59 7.38 -1.80
N LEU A 18 -4.49 6.05 -1.86
CA LEU A 18 -5.42 5.21 -2.62
C LEU A 18 -6.86 5.31 -2.10
N TRP A 19 -7.03 5.28 -0.78
CA TRP A 19 -8.34 5.37 -0.14
C TRP A 19 -9.04 6.68 -0.47
N GLU A 20 -8.31 7.80 -0.43
CA GLU A 20 -8.83 9.09 -0.86
C GLU A 20 -9.21 9.11 -2.35
N GLY A 21 -8.35 8.54 -3.21
CA GLY A 21 -8.62 8.44 -4.65
C GLY A 21 -9.90 7.66 -4.94
N VAL A 22 -10.10 6.52 -4.27
CA VAL A 22 -11.33 5.71 -4.37
C VAL A 22 -12.54 6.50 -3.87
N LYS A 23 -12.45 7.14 -2.69
CA LYS A 23 -13.54 7.96 -2.14
C LYS A 23 -13.98 9.09 -3.08
N LYS A 24 -13.02 9.84 -3.63
CA LYS A 24 -13.27 10.97 -4.54
C LYS A 24 -13.86 10.49 -5.88
N THR A 25 -13.43 9.33 -6.37
CA THR A 25 -13.96 8.73 -7.61
C THR A 25 -15.36 8.12 -7.42
N GLY A 26 -15.68 7.65 -6.22
CA GLY A 26 -16.90 6.92 -5.86
C GLY A 26 -18.10 7.75 -5.44
N TYR A 27 -18.04 9.08 -5.48
CA TYR A 27 -19.08 10.01 -4.97
C TYR A 27 -20.42 10.00 -5.74
N GLY A 28 -20.75 8.93 -6.47
CA GLY A 28 -21.96 8.83 -7.29
C GLY A 28 -22.73 7.52 -7.21
N GLY A 29 -22.36 6.52 -6.38
CA GLY A 29 -23.14 5.29 -6.35
C GLY A 29 -22.73 4.24 -5.31
N ALA A 30 -23.70 3.93 -4.45
CA ALA A 30 -23.82 2.73 -3.60
C ALA A 30 -22.91 2.62 -2.36
N LYS A 31 -23.54 2.90 -1.21
CA LYS A 31 -23.11 2.60 0.17
C LYS A 31 -22.65 1.14 0.37
N SER A 32 -23.08 0.19 -0.48
CA SER A 32 -22.67 -1.22 -0.44
C SER A 32 -21.26 -1.47 -0.99
N ASN A 33 -20.79 -0.67 -1.97
CA ASN A 33 -19.46 -0.84 -2.53
C ASN A 33 -18.37 -0.44 -1.53
N PHE A 34 -18.62 0.55 -0.68
CA PHE A 34 -17.63 1.06 0.30
C PHE A 34 -17.13 -0.01 1.27
N ARG A 35 -18.03 -0.89 1.75
CA ARG A 35 -17.68 -2.00 2.64
C ARG A 35 -16.85 -3.07 1.93
N ARG A 36 -17.10 -3.29 0.62
CA ARG A 36 -16.30 -4.17 -0.24
C ARG A 36 -14.90 -3.61 -0.45
N TRP A 37 -14.77 -2.30 -0.70
CA TRP A 37 -13.46 -1.66 -0.81
C TRP A 37 -12.66 -1.77 0.49
N GLY A 38 -13.28 -1.57 1.66
CA GLY A 38 -12.61 -1.76 2.96
C GLY A 38 -11.95 -3.14 3.12
N GLY A 39 -12.63 -4.21 2.72
CA GLY A 39 -12.04 -5.57 2.73
C GLY A 39 -10.83 -5.73 1.80
N TRP A 40 -10.88 -5.12 0.61
CA TRP A 40 -9.74 -5.09 -0.30
C TRP A 40 -8.55 -4.32 0.28
N PHE A 41 -8.78 -3.16 0.90
CA PHE A 41 -7.72 -2.38 1.55
C PHE A 41 -7.06 -3.15 2.71
N ILE A 42 -7.84 -3.88 3.51
CA ILE A 42 -7.30 -4.76 4.56
C ILE A 42 -6.42 -5.85 3.95
N GLY A 43 -6.88 -6.53 2.89
CA GLY A 43 -6.08 -7.55 2.21
C GLY A 43 -4.76 -7.01 1.66
N ILE A 44 -4.80 -5.84 1.02
CA ILE A 44 -3.62 -5.14 0.48
C ILE A 44 -2.65 -4.76 1.61
N PHE A 45 -3.17 -4.26 2.73
CA PHE A 45 -2.36 -3.94 3.91
C PHE A 45 -1.69 -5.19 4.49
N VAL A 46 -2.41 -6.30 4.66
CA VAL A 46 -1.86 -7.56 5.18
C VAL A 46 -0.77 -8.11 4.25
N LEU A 47 -0.98 -8.07 2.93
CA LEU A 47 0.00 -8.49 1.93
C LEU A 47 1.29 -7.67 1.99
N GLY A 48 1.20 -6.34 2.16
CA GLY A 48 2.36 -5.47 2.28
C GLY A 48 3.07 -5.56 3.64
N THR A 49 2.32 -5.82 4.72
CA THR A 49 2.88 -5.85 6.08
C THR A 49 3.47 -7.20 6.47
N ALA A 50 2.98 -8.32 5.93
CA ALA A 50 3.47 -9.64 6.29
C ALA A 50 4.99 -9.84 6.03
N PRO A 51 5.56 -9.44 4.87
CA PRO A 51 6.99 -9.54 4.63
C PRO A 51 7.82 -8.66 5.58
N LEU A 52 7.30 -7.49 5.94
CA LEU A 52 7.97 -6.54 6.84
C LEU A 52 7.93 -7.02 8.30
N GLY A 53 6.81 -7.62 8.71
CA GLY A 53 6.68 -8.25 10.03
C GLY A 53 7.61 -9.44 10.19
N TYR A 54 7.74 -10.26 9.14
CA TYR A 54 8.73 -11.35 9.10
C TYR A 54 10.16 -10.79 9.21
N ALA A 55 10.50 -9.78 8.42
CA ALA A 55 11.81 -9.13 8.48
C ALA A 55 12.12 -8.56 9.87
N LEU A 56 11.15 -7.88 10.51
CA LEU A 56 11.29 -7.34 11.86
C LEU A 56 11.49 -8.44 12.91
N TYR A 57 10.73 -9.53 12.81
CA TYR A 57 10.85 -10.68 13.71
C TYR A 57 12.25 -11.32 13.63
N THR A 58 12.79 -11.46 12.42
CA THR A 58 14.14 -12.01 12.21
C THR A 58 15.23 -11.08 12.74
N GLU A 59 15.07 -9.75 12.63
CA GLU A 59 15.99 -8.79 13.24
C GLU A 59 15.95 -8.84 14.78
N LEU A 60 14.76 -8.97 15.38
CA LEU A 60 14.59 -8.97 16.83
C LEU A 60 15.12 -10.22 17.52
N LYS A 61 15.09 -11.39 16.86
CA LYS A 61 15.55 -12.67 17.43
C LYS A 61 17.05 -12.95 17.28
N GLY A 62 17.86 -11.92 16.98
CA GLY A 62 19.31 -12.07 16.90
C GLY A 62 19.77 -12.92 15.72
N GLY A 63 19.02 -12.92 14.61
CA GLY A 63 19.36 -13.65 13.39
C GLY A 63 20.71 -13.19 12.85
N TYR A 64 21.66 -14.13 12.82
CA TYR A 64 23.04 -13.96 12.38
C TYR A 64 23.16 -13.20 11.04
N ILE A 65 24.14 -12.30 11.04
CA ILE A 65 24.61 -11.38 9.99
C ILE A 65 25.23 -12.10 8.76
N GLY A 66 24.84 -13.34 8.48
CA GLY A 66 25.31 -14.10 7.32
C GLY A 66 24.35 -13.98 6.14
N ALA A 67 24.53 -12.95 5.31
CA ALA A 67 23.85 -12.77 4.00
C ALA A 67 22.31 -12.71 4.06
N ASN A 68 21.78 -11.58 4.53
CA ASN A 68 20.35 -11.36 4.71
C ASN A 68 19.60 -11.06 3.38
N ILE A 69 19.74 -11.95 2.39
CA ILE A 69 19.03 -11.89 1.10
C ILE A 69 17.51 -11.80 1.34
N GLY A 70 16.99 -12.49 2.36
CA GLY A 70 15.58 -12.43 2.75
C GLY A 70 15.11 -11.03 3.17
N PHE A 71 15.91 -10.29 3.92
CA PHE A 71 15.59 -8.91 4.31
C PHE A 71 15.61 -7.96 3.11
N GLY A 72 16.63 -8.06 2.26
CA GLY A 72 16.72 -7.29 1.02
C GLY A 72 15.55 -7.59 0.08
N LEU A 73 15.20 -8.87 -0.10
CA LEU A 73 14.06 -9.30 -0.90
C LEU A 73 12.72 -8.82 -0.32
N ALA A 74 12.54 -8.86 1.01
CA ALA A 74 11.33 -8.35 1.65
C ALA A 74 11.17 -6.84 1.42
N LEU A 75 12.24 -6.06 1.54
CA LEU A 75 12.22 -4.65 1.22
C LEU A 75 11.93 -4.40 -0.27
N LEU A 76 12.64 -5.06 -1.18
CA LEU A 76 12.42 -4.91 -2.63
C LEU A 76 10.99 -5.26 -3.02
N PHE A 77 10.44 -6.35 -2.46
CA PHE A 77 9.06 -6.74 -2.68
C PHE A 77 8.09 -5.64 -2.24
N VAL A 78 8.26 -5.11 -1.03
CA VAL A 78 7.38 -4.06 -0.50
C VAL A 78 7.50 -2.77 -1.29
N TRP A 79 8.72 -2.40 -1.70
CA TRP A 79 8.95 -1.22 -2.52
C TRP A 79 8.31 -1.35 -3.91
N ALA A 80 8.47 -2.50 -4.57
CA ALA A 80 7.80 -2.79 -5.83
C ALA A 80 6.27 -2.80 -5.67
N TYR A 81 5.79 -3.36 -4.56
CA TYR A 81 4.38 -3.38 -4.21
C TYR A 81 3.81 -1.96 -4.02
N CYS A 82 4.51 -1.10 -3.27
CA CYS A 82 4.17 0.30 -3.12
C CYS A 82 4.17 1.05 -4.46
N ALA A 83 5.16 0.79 -5.33
CA ALA A 83 5.21 1.41 -6.65
C ALA A 83 4.01 1.02 -7.52
N LEU A 84 3.62 -0.26 -7.52
CA LEU A 84 2.41 -0.73 -8.22
C LEU A 84 1.14 -0.07 -7.66
N LEU A 85 1.01 0.01 -6.34
CA LEU A 85 -0.11 0.68 -5.69
C LEU A 85 -0.19 2.17 -6.03
N LEU A 86 0.95 2.86 -6.12
CA LEU A 86 1.02 4.24 -6.56
C LEU A 86 0.56 4.40 -8.02
N CYS A 87 0.97 3.51 -8.92
CA CYS A 87 0.49 3.51 -10.32
C CYS A 87 -1.04 3.37 -10.39
N VAL A 88 -1.62 2.46 -9.60
CA VAL A 88 -3.08 2.31 -9.50
C VAL A 88 -3.73 3.59 -8.94
N GLY A 89 -3.11 4.20 -7.94
CA GLY A 89 -3.57 5.45 -7.35
C GLY A 89 -3.58 6.61 -8.34
N LEU A 90 -2.51 6.78 -9.12
CA LEU A 90 -2.42 7.76 -10.18
C LEU A 90 -3.49 7.53 -11.26
N PHE A 91 -3.74 6.27 -11.63
CA PHE A 91 -4.81 5.94 -12.58
C PHE A 91 -6.20 6.35 -12.06
N LEU A 92 -6.51 6.05 -10.80
CA LEU A 92 -7.77 6.44 -10.16
C LEU A 92 -7.92 7.97 -10.12
N TRP A 93 -6.87 8.68 -9.70
CA TRP A 93 -6.85 10.14 -9.67
C TRP A 93 -6.95 10.76 -11.06
N GLY A 94 -6.29 10.18 -12.07
CA GLY A 94 -6.42 10.60 -13.47
C GLY A 94 -7.85 10.47 -13.98
N ARG A 95 -8.54 9.36 -13.67
CA ARG A 95 -9.96 9.21 -14.00
C ARG A 95 -10.84 10.21 -13.27
N TYR A 96 -10.55 10.49 -12.00
CA TYR A 96 -11.24 11.52 -11.23
C TYR A 96 -11.07 12.91 -11.85
N ALA A 97 -9.84 13.31 -12.16
CA ALA A 97 -9.52 14.59 -12.80
C ALA A 97 -10.19 14.72 -14.18
N PHE A 98 -10.18 13.66 -14.99
CA PHE A 98 -10.85 13.65 -16.29
C PHE A 98 -12.38 13.81 -16.18
N LYS A 99 -13.00 13.14 -15.20
CA LYS A 99 -14.44 13.32 -14.91
C LYS A 99 -14.77 14.73 -14.46
N GLN A 100 -13.91 15.35 -13.65
CA GLN A 100 -14.05 16.75 -13.22
C GLN A 100 -13.94 17.71 -14.42
N TYR A 101 -12.96 17.49 -15.31
CA TYR A 101 -12.77 18.32 -16.50
C TYR A 101 -13.97 18.29 -17.46
N ARG A 102 -14.57 17.11 -17.70
CA ARG A 102 -15.77 16.98 -18.54
C ARG A 102 -17.04 17.61 -17.96
N LYS A 103 -17.08 17.88 -16.65
CA LYS A 103 -18.24 18.46 -15.98
C LYS A 103 -18.20 20.00 -15.96
N LYS A 104 -17.06 20.59 -16.25
CA LYS A 104 -16.91 22.03 -16.52
C LYS A 104 -17.11 22.29 -18.00
#